data_AF-A0A9W8RTD2-F1
#
_entry.id   AF-A0A9W8RTD2-F1
#
_cell.length_a   1.000
_cell.length_b   1.000
_cell.length_c   1.000
_cell.angle_alpha   90.00
_cell.angle_beta   90.00
_cell.angle_gamma   90.00
#
_symmetry.space_group_name_H-M   'P 1'
#
loop_
_entity.id
_entity.type
_entity.pdbx_description
1 polymer ?
#
loop_
_entity_poly.entity_id
_entity_poly.type
_entity_poly.pdbx_seq_one_letter_code
_entity_poly.pdbx_strand_id
1 'polypeptide(L)'
;MTEASLERLRNVSSHQLIGSGVRKLHVKLPYYDRYMADNLTHFAYFHIYSMGRHLSHLRAAITSPDPPLRPSYEVPAWINAEVLELGEEMISAWESIYTEDPDDPKRDSDECTKYRNTLREAHREYRYLFKAQEQMRENGVFLSSIASAMAKMPCADKLEFTDGEDPYHKKDAYLVDRDYRISLRALMLEPHTWSDASLLYTNPDFEPPTEFLHKLPVEIYRAGIALREVKVQCSRPWTYAQLSMSPSERASFIELLQNLQTLTFDTAGKKRGTGWYFTGQEDAKDIVFDFLSTLLQAPNLEHLTIAFSEFALGSQSLIKVLTRAQNKCLRQLRLKGATLRKGELGQYLAHVKGSCEVVLESAELLDGKWADEADELRGLSGVSITVIDPFGAEFRGGQFRDMWNAEEEEMLNKYLQGTSSVNPFRNKNIS
;
A
#
# COMPACT_ATOMS: atom_id res chain seq x y z
N MET A 1 7.63 -9.65 9.91
CA MET A 1 8.64 -9.55 11.00
C MET A 1 8.59 -10.83 11.83
N THR A 2 9.45 -11.81 11.55
CA THR A 2 9.51 -13.11 12.28
C THR A 2 10.95 -13.63 12.36
N GLU A 3 11.27 -14.44 13.38
CA GLU A 3 12.61 -15.00 13.59
C GLU A 3 13.03 -15.90 12.43
N ALA A 4 12.13 -16.78 11.98
CA ALA A 4 12.38 -17.66 10.85
C ALA A 4 12.73 -16.89 9.56
N SER A 5 12.10 -15.73 9.33
CA SER A 5 12.44 -14.87 8.18
C SER A 5 13.84 -14.26 8.33
N LEU A 6 14.21 -13.81 9.53
CA LEU A 6 15.55 -13.27 9.82
C LEU A 6 16.63 -14.34 9.75
N GLU A 7 16.36 -15.56 10.21
CA GLU A 7 17.26 -16.70 10.06
C GLU A 7 17.49 -17.04 8.59
N ARG A 8 16.42 -17.11 7.79
CA ARG A 8 16.54 -17.32 6.34
C ARG A 8 17.35 -16.22 5.67
N LEU A 9 17.13 -14.95 6.04
CA LEU A 9 17.91 -13.82 5.54
C LEU A 9 19.39 -13.93 5.93
N ARG A 10 19.71 -14.36 7.16
CA ARG A 10 21.08 -14.63 7.62
C ARG A 10 21.75 -15.74 6.82
N ASN A 11 21.02 -16.81 6.52
CA ASN A 11 21.52 -17.92 5.71
C ASN A 11 21.81 -17.49 4.27
N VAL A 12 20.90 -16.73 3.66
CA VAL A 12 21.07 -16.19 2.30
C VAL A 12 22.24 -15.20 2.23
N SER A 13 22.33 -14.26 3.16
CA SER A 13 23.40 -13.24 3.20
C SER A 13 24.79 -13.82 3.43
N SER A 14 24.89 -14.92 4.18
CA SER A 14 26.17 -15.55 4.48
C SER A 14 26.62 -16.54 3.40
N HIS A 15 25.74 -16.91 2.46
CA HIS A 15 26.06 -17.83 1.38
C HIS A 15 26.77 -17.10 0.24
N GLN A 16 28.05 -17.40 -0.01
CA GLN A 16 28.92 -16.67 -0.94
C GLN A 16 28.32 -16.46 -2.35
N LEU A 17 27.78 -17.50 -2.98
CA LEU A 17 27.21 -17.41 -4.32
C LEU A 17 25.83 -16.74 -4.37
N ILE A 18 25.01 -16.90 -3.33
CA ILE A 18 23.64 -16.39 -3.33
C ILE A 18 23.67 -14.92 -2.92
N GLY A 19 24.33 -14.60 -1.80
CA GLY A 19 24.44 -13.24 -1.27
C GLY A 19 25.08 -12.25 -2.26
N SER A 20 26.08 -12.68 -3.03
CA SER A 20 26.68 -11.86 -4.10
C SER A 20 25.75 -11.63 -5.30
N GLY A 21 24.76 -12.50 -5.51
CA GLY A 21 23.73 -12.36 -6.53
C GLY A 21 22.53 -11.52 -6.11
N VAL A 22 22.33 -11.28 -4.80
CA VAL A 22 21.21 -10.44 -4.32
C VAL A 22 21.40 -9.00 -4.79
N ARG A 23 20.32 -8.39 -5.28
CA ARG A 23 20.27 -6.98 -5.72
C ARG A 23 19.25 -6.14 -4.98
N LYS A 24 18.17 -6.77 -4.52
CA LYS A 24 17.05 -6.11 -3.88
C LYS A 24 16.66 -6.84 -2.61
N LEU A 25 16.46 -6.10 -1.54
CA LEU A 25 15.81 -6.59 -0.35
C LEU A 25 14.34 -6.15 -0.35
N HIS A 26 13.44 -7.12 -0.24
CA HIS A 26 12.01 -6.88 -0.08
C HIS A 26 11.61 -7.12 1.37
N VAL A 27 11.20 -6.06 2.04
CA VAL A 27 10.79 -6.06 3.44
C VAL A 27 9.26 -6.01 3.50
N LYS A 28 8.67 -7.12 3.96
CA LYS A 28 7.24 -7.22 4.23
C LYS A 28 6.95 -6.81 5.68
N LEU A 29 6.05 -5.84 5.84
CA LEU A 29 5.64 -5.23 7.10
C LEU A 29 4.16 -5.50 7.47
N PRO A 30 3.60 -6.73 7.28
CA PRO A 30 2.33 -7.04 7.89
C PRO A 30 2.52 -7.12 9.41
N TYR A 31 1.43 -6.91 10.16
CA TYR A 31 1.49 -6.85 11.60
C TYR A 31 0.33 -7.59 12.27
N TYR A 32 0.56 -7.99 13.52
CA TYR A 32 -0.45 -8.58 14.37
C TYR A 32 -1.19 -7.45 15.09
N ASP A 33 -2.52 -7.40 14.91
CA ASP A 33 -3.37 -6.46 15.60
C ASP A 33 -3.44 -6.75 17.12
N ARG A 34 -3.33 -5.69 17.93
CA ARG A 34 -3.33 -5.78 19.38
C ARG A 34 -4.70 -6.15 19.94
N TYR A 35 -5.80 -5.61 19.39
CA TYR A 35 -7.14 -5.92 19.92
C TYR A 35 -7.50 -7.39 19.72
N MET A 36 -7.19 -7.94 18.56
CA MET A 36 -7.32 -9.35 18.25
C MET A 36 -6.44 -10.22 19.13
N ALA A 37 -5.23 -9.76 19.49
CA ALA A 37 -4.34 -10.51 20.38
C ALA A 37 -4.78 -10.47 21.85
N ASP A 38 -5.37 -9.35 22.30
CA ASP A 38 -5.77 -9.16 23.69
C ASP A 38 -7.20 -9.66 23.97
N ASN A 39 -8.05 -9.78 22.95
CA ASN A 39 -9.47 -10.08 23.12
C ASN A 39 -9.99 -11.15 22.13
N LEU A 40 -10.32 -12.32 22.69
CA LEU A 40 -10.90 -13.45 21.95
C LEU A 40 -12.18 -13.08 21.21
N THR A 41 -13.02 -12.20 21.78
CA THR A 41 -14.27 -11.76 21.17
C THR A 41 -14.01 -10.96 19.89
N HIS A 42 -13.01 -10.07 19.88
CA HIS A 42 -12.63 -9.34 18.67
C HIS A 42 -11.97 -10.24 17.64
N PHE A 43 -11.14 -11.19 18.08
CA PHE A 43 -10.59 -12.23 17.22
C PHE A 43 -11.70 -13.07 16.56
N ALA A 44 -12.70 -13.49 17.34
CA ALA A 44 -13.87 -14.22 16.85
C ALA A 44 -14.68 -13.40 15.86
N TYR A 45 -14.98 -12.13 16.19
CA TYR A 45 -15.70 -11.20 15.32
C TYR A 45 -15.07 -11.13 13.92
N PHE A 46 -13.75 -10.93 13.87
CA PHE A 46 -13.01 -10.84 12.61
C PHE A 46 -13.16 -12.11 11.77
N HIS A 47 -12.96 -13.28 12.37
CA HIS A 47 -13.03 -14.55 11.62
C HIS A 47 -14.46 -14.93 11.23
N ILE A 48 -15.46 -14.60 12.06
CA ILE A 48 -16.88 -14.76 11.70
C ILE A 48 -17.22 -13.87 10.49
N TYR A 49 -16.88 -12.58 10.54
CA TYR A 49 -17.13 -11.65 9.45
C TYR A 49 -16.43 -12.07 8.15
N SER A 50 -15.15 -12.41 8.24
CA SER A 50 -14.33 -12.81 7.09
C SER A 50 -14.81 -14.13 6.48
N MET A 51 -15.15 -15.13 7.29
CA MET A 51 -15.75 -16.39 6.82
C MET A 51 -17.12 -16.14 6.17
N GLY A 52 -18.02 -15.37 6.81
CA GLY A 52 -19.35 -15.09 6.26
C GLY A 52 -19.30 -14.35 4.93
N ARG A 53 -18.38 -13.38 4.81
CA ARG A 53 -18.09 -12.71 3.52
C ARG A 53 -17.59 -13.71 2.48
N HIS A 54 -16.71 -14.62 2.89
CA HIS A 54 -16.19 -15.64 1.99
C HIS A 54 -17.25 -16.60 1.47
N LEU A 55 -18.08 -17.15 2.37
CA LEU A 55 -19.18 -18.04 2.04
C LEU A 55 -20.16 -17.37 1.07
N SER A 56 -20.40 -16.06 1.24
CA SER A 56 -21.22 -15.27 0.32
C SER A 56 -20.63 -15.23 -1.09
N HIS A 57 -19.31 -15.06 -1.23
CA HIS A 57 -18.62 -15.09 -2.53
C HIS A 57 -18.62 -16.49 -3.15
N LEU A 58 -18.38 -17.54 -2.36
CA LEU A 58 -18.44 -18.93 -2.83
C LEU A 58 -19.84 -19.30 -3.31
N ARG A 59 -20.89 -18.92 -2.55
CA ARG A 59 -22.28 -19.14 -2.94
C ARG A 59 -22.59 -18.47 -4.27
N ALA A 60 -22.20 -17.20 -4.43
CA ALA A 60 -22.39 -16.45 -5.67
C ALA A 60 -21.69 -17.13 -6.86
N ALA A 61 -20.47 -17.66 -6.66
CA ALA A 61 -19.72 -18.38 -7.68
C ALA A 61 -20.35 -19.72 -8.09
N ILE A 62 -21.00 -20.43 -7.17
CA ILE A 62 -21.70 -21.69 -7.45
C ILE A 62 -23.04 -21.44 -8.15
N THR A 63 -23.78 -20.43 -7.75
CA THR A 63 -25.17 -20.23 -8.20
C THR A 63 -25.32 -19.35 -9.45
N SER A 64 -24.30 -18.56 -9.81
CA SER A 64 -24.36 -17.64 -10.95
C SER A 64 -23.28 -17.94 -12.00
N PRO A 65 -23.62 -18.01 -13.30
CA PRO A 65 -22.64 -18.11 -14.37
C PRO A 65 -21.79 -16.84 -14.51
N ASP A 66 -22.26 -15.68 -14.02
CA ASP A 66 -21.50 -14.43 -13.97
C ASP A 66 -21.76 -13.67 -12.65
N PRO A 67 -21.04 -14.03 -11.56
CA PRO A 67 -21.26 -13.46 -10.24
C PRO A 67 -20.72 -12.02 -10.15
N PRO A 68 -21.51 -11.06 -9.61
CA PRO A 68 -21.03 -9.68 -9.38
C PRO A 68 -19.90 -9.59 -8.34
N LEU A 69 -19.71 -10.64 -7.53
CA LEU A 69 -18.67 -10.76 -6.51
C LEU A 69 -17.95 -12.11 -6.65
N ARG A 70 -17.20 -12.29 -7.74
CA ARG A 70 -16.34 -13.48 -7.90
C ARG A 70 -15.19 -13.46 -6.88
N PRO A 71 -14.86 -14.61 -6.26
CA PRO A 71 -13.57 -14.78 -5.61
C PRO A 71 -12.44 -14.42 -6.57
N SER A 72 -11.32 -13.89 -6.05
CA SER A 72 -10.14 -13.55 -6.86
C SER A 72 -9.38 -14.77 -7.40
N TYR A 73 -9.91 -15.97 -7.18
CA TYR A 73 -9.29 -17.24 -7.51
C TYR A 73 -10.32 -18.21 -8.10
N GLU A 74 -9.84 -19.25 -8.78
CA GLU A 74 -10.68 -20.30 -9.33
C GLU A 74 -11.23 -21.19 -8.20
N VAL A 75 -12.56 -21.23 -8.06
CA VAL A 75 -13.23 -22.03 -7.04
C VAL A 75 -13.08 -23.51 -7.39
N PRO A 76 -12.48 -24.33 -6.51
CA PRO A 76 -12.33 -25.76 -6.78
C PRO A 76 -13.69 -26.46 -6.96
N ALA A 77 -13.76 -27.40 -7.91
CA ALA A 77 -15.01 -28.12 -8.23
C ALA A 77 -15.60 -28.96 -7.09
N TRP A 78 -14.82 -29.21 -6.02
CA TRP A 78 -15.29 -29.94 -4.84
C TRP A 78 -16.02 -29.05 -3.84
N ILE A 79 -15.95 -27.72 -3.98
CA ILE A 79 -16.73 -26.78 -3.17
C ILE A 79 -18.19 -26.89 -3.60
N ASN A 80 -19.04 -27.43 -2.72
CA ASN A 80 -20.45 -27.70 -2.95
C ASN A 80 -21.30 -27.13 -1.79
N ALA A 81 -22.60 -27.43 -1.77
CA ALA A 81 -23.50 -27.00 -0.71
C ALA A 81 -23.10 -27.49 0.70
N GLU A 82 -22.53 -28.70 0.81
CA GLU A 82 -22.08 -29.28 2.08
C GLU A 82 -20.89 -28.50 2.66
N VAL A 83 -19.96 -28.04 1.81
CA VAL A 83 -18.84 -27.18 2.25
C VAL A 83 -19.34 -25.83 2.72
N LEU A 84 -20.39 -25.28 2.09
CA LEU A 84 -21.02 -24.05 2.56
C LEU A 84 -21.68 -24.25 3.93
N GLU A 85 -22.44 -25.34 4.10
CA GLU A 85 -23.09 -25.70 5.37
C GLU A 85 -22.06 -25.89 6.50
N LEU A 86 -20.94 -26.56 6.22
CA LEU A 86 -19.82 -26.68 7.15
C LEU A 86 -19.29 -25.31 7.62
N GLY A 87 -19.18 -24.34 6.70
CA GLY A 87 -18.77 -22.99 7.04
C GLY A 87 -19.77 -22.26 7.93
N GLU A 88 -21.07 -22.41 7.67
CA GLU A 88 -22.14 -21.83 8.49
C GLU A 88 -22.18 -22.47 9.89
N GLU A 89 -21.93 -23.78 10.00
CA GLU A 89 -21.78 -24.47 11.28
C GLU A 89 -20.59 -23.94 12.09
N MET A 90 -19.45 -23.68 11.44
CA MET A 90 -18.28 -23.07 12.09
C MET A 90 -18.57 -21.66 12.58
N ILE A 91 -19.21 -20.83 11.75
CA ILE A 91 -19.65 -19.48 12.15
C ILE A 91 -20.55 -19.57 13.39
N SER A 92 -21.58 -20.41 13.35
CA SER A 92 -22.51 -20.61 14.46
C SER A 92 -21.78 -21.05 15.74
N ALA A 93 -20.81 -21.96 15.60
CA ALA A 93 -19.98 -22.41 16.71
C ALA A 93 -19.10 -21.29 17.28
N TRP A 94 -18.62 -20.35 16.47
CA TRP A 94 -17.85 -19.20 16.96
C TRP A 94 -18.75 -18.10 17.54
N GLU A 95 -19.95 -17.89 17.01
CA GLU A 95 -20.94 -16.95 17.55
C GLU A 95 -21.38 -17.30 18.97
N SER A 96 -21.31 -18.57 19.34
CA SER A 96 -21.56 -19.00 20.71
C SER A 96 -20.64 -18.35 21.76
N ILE A 97 -19.48 -17.78 21.36
CA ILE A 97 -18.56 -17.06 22.25
C ILE A 97 -19.21 -15.79 22.84
N TYR A 98 -20.23 -15.24 22.19
CA TYR A 98 -20.95 -14.06 22.66
C TYR A 98 -22.07 -14.38 23.66
N THR A 99 -22.30 -15.66 23.96
CA THR A 99 -23.39 -16.08 24.87
C THR A 99 -23.01 -15.98 26.34
N GLU A 100 -24.01 -15.92 27.22
CA GLU A 100 -23.81 -15.84 28.68
C GLU A 100 -23.07 -17.06 29.24
N ASP A 101 -23.30 -18.24 28.67
CA ASP A 101 -22.55 -19.48 28.97
C ASP A 101 -21.94 -20.05 27.67
N PRO A 102 -20.72 -19.62 27.31
CA PRO A 102 -20.04 -20.08 26.10
C PRO A 102 -19.53 -21.51 26.19
N ASP A 103 -19.65 -22.20 27.34
CA ASP A 103 -19.16 -23.56 27.55
C ASP A 103 -20.26 -24.53 28.04
N ASP A 104 -21.54 -24.19 27.84
CA ASP A 104 -22.67 -25.07 28.19
C ASP A 104 -22.58 -26.44 27.46
N PRO A 105 -22.26 -27.53 28.18
CA PRO A 105 -22.06 -28.85 27.58
C PRO A 105 -23.37 -29.48 27.08
N LYS A 106 -24.54 -28.90 27.40
CA LYS A 106 -25.85 -29.36 26.95
C LYS A 106 -26.32 -28.68 25.67
N ARG A 107 -25.72 -27.55 25.30
CA ARG A 107 -26.08 -26.77 24.11
C ARG A 107 -25.39 -27.30 22.85
N ASP A 108 -24.13 -27.69 22.99
CA ASP A 108 -23.24 -27.84 21.85
C ASP A 108 -22.98 -29.31 21.50
N SER A 109 -22.97 -29.63 20.20
CA SER A 109 -22.46 -30.91 19.71
C SER A 109 -20.95 -31.01 19.91
N ASP A 110 -20.41 -32.23 19.88
CA ASP A 110 -18.96 -32.47 19.92
C ASP A 110 -18.21 -31.70 18.82
N GLU A 111 -18.80 -31.57 17.63
CA GLU A 111 -18.21 -30.81 16.51
C GLU A 111 -18.24 -29.30 16.77
N CYS A 112 -19.33 -28.75 17.30
CA CYS A 112 -19.41 -27.34 17.70
C CYS A 112 -18.30 -27.00 18.72
N THR A 113 -18.06 -27.90 19.68
CA THR A 113 -16.99 -27.75 20.67
C THR A 113 -15.60 -27.79 20.02
N LYS A 114 -15.37 -28.65 19.02
CA LYS A 114 -14.11 -28.70 18.25
C LYS A 114 -13.86 -27.40 17.47
N TYR A 115 -14.87 -26.84 16.81
CA TYR A 115 -14.72 -25.59 16.06
C TYR A 115 -14.42 -24.41 16.98
N ARG A 116 -15.07 -24.34 18.15
CA ARG A 116 -14.77 -23.32 19.17
C ARG A 116 -13.35 -23.46 19.72
N ASN A 117 -12.92 -24.69 20.01
CA ASN A 117 -11.56 -24.94 20.51
C ASN A 117 -10.49 -24.57 19.47
N THR A 118 -10.74 -24.83 18.19
CA THR A 118 -9.85 -24.42 17.10
C THR A 118 -9.62 -22.91 17.11
N LEU A 119 -10.68 -22.11 17.24
CA LEU A 119 -10.58 -20.66 17.33
C LEU A 119 -9.82 -20.21 18.59
N ARG A 120 -10.11 -20.82 19.75
CA ARG A 120 -9.44 -20.50 21.02
C ARG A 120 -7.94 -20.81 20.98
N GLU A 121 -7.56 -21.93 20.38
CA GLU A 121 -6.17 -22.32 20.18
C GLU A 121 -5.46 -21.36 19.22
N ALA A 122 -6.09 -21.04 18.09
CA ALA A 122 -5.57 -20.06 17.15
C ALA A 122 -5.38 -18.68 17.81
N HIS A 123 -6.34 -18.21 18.62
CA HIS A 123 -6.20 -16.95 19.36
C HIS A 123 -5.02 -16.96 20.34
N ARG A 124 -4.81 -18.06 21.08
CA ARG A 124 -3.65 -18.18 22.00
C ARG A 124 -2.32 -18.06 21.24
N GLU A 125 -2.24 -18.67 20.07
CA GLU A 125 -1.04 -18.62 19.24
C GLU A 125 -0.88 -17.27 18.54
N TYR A 126 -1.96 -16.67 18.04
CA TYR A 126 -1.97 -15.32 17.51
C TYR A 126 -1.43 -14.32 18.54
N ARG A 127 -1.87 -14.44 19.81
CA ARG A 127 -1.36 -13.64 20.92
C ARG A 127 0.13 -13.84 21.17
N TYR A 128 0.63 -15.07 21.03
CA TYR A 128 2.06 -15.36 21.12
C TYR A 128 2.84 -14.69 19.99
N LEU A 129 2.33 -14.78 18.75
CA LEU A 129 2.95 -14.18 17.56
C LEU A 129 2.96 -12.66 17.64
N PHE A 130 1.88 -12.04 18.12
CA PHE A 130 1.82 -10.61 18.44
C PHE A 130 2.94 -10.20 19.40
N LYS A 131 3.06 -10.87 20.55
CA LYS A 131 4.09 -10.56 21.55
C LYS A 131 5.50 -10.72 21.00
N ALA A 132 5.74 -11.79 20.22
CA ALA A 132 7.03 -12.01 19.58
C ALA A 132 7.36 -10.91 18.57
N GLN A 133 6.36 -10.44 17.81
CA GLN A 133 6.52 -9.35 16.86
C GLN A 133 6.83 -8.03 17.58
N GLU A 134 6.09 -7.67 18.62
CA GLU A 134 6.32 -6.44 19.38
C GLU A 134 7.69 -6.46 20.07
N GLN A 135 8.09 -7.61 20.64
CA GLN A 135 9.42 -7.75 21.21
C GLN A 135 10.53 -7.47 20.16
N MET A 136 10.38 -7.97 18.92
CA MET A 136 11.32 -7.69 17.82
C MET A 136 11.32 -6.23 17.36
N ARG A 137 10.17 -5.56 17.47
CA ARG A 137 10.02 -4.13 17.16
C ARG A 137 10.73 -3.27 18.19
N GLU A 138 10.51 -3.55 19.48
CA GLU A 138 11.05 -2.78 20.61
C GLU A 138 12.56 -2.95 20.80
N ASN A 139 13.08 -4.17 20.66
CA ASN A 139 14.48 -4.46 20.94
C ASN A 139 15.44 -4.09 19.79
N GLY A 140 14.92 -3.59 18.67
CA GLY A 140 15.71 -3.20 17.49
C GLY A 140 16.40 -4.36 16.75
N VAL A 141 16.15 -5.62 17.14
CA VAL A 141 16.76 -6.81 16.52
C VAL A 141 16.34 -6.93 15.07
N PHE A 142 15.09 -6.58 14.74
CA PHE A 142 14.60 -6.63 13.37
C PHE A 142 15.41 -5.73 12.42
N LEU A 143 15.57 -4.45 12.78
CA LEU A 143 16.29 -3.47 11.97
C LEU A 143 17.78 -3.82 11.84
N SER A 144 18.43 -4.09 12.98
CA SER A 144 19.87 -4.39 13.03
C SER A 144 20.22 -5.69 12.29
N SER A 145 19.36 -6.72 12.37
CA SER A 145 19.55 -7.98 11.65
C SER A 145 19.43 -7.80 10.14
N ILE A 146 18.47 -6.99 9.68
CA ILE A 146 18.32 -6.68 8.26
C ILE A 146 19.53 -5.91 7.74
N ALA A 147 19.92 -4.83 8.43
CA ALA A 147 21.06 -4.01 8.04
C ALA A 147 22.36 -4.84 7.99
N SER A 148 22.61 -5.66 9.02
CA SER A 148 23.76 -6.56 9.08
C SER A 148 23.77 -7.61 7.97
N ALA A 149 22.60 -8.14 7.59
CA ALA A 149 22.50 -9.09 6.49
C ALA A 149 22.76 -8.41 5.13
N MET A 150 22.22 -7.21 4.93
CA MET A 150 22.40 -6.45 3.70
C MET A 150 23.86 -5.99 3.53
N ALA A 151 24.57 -5.68 4.62
CA ALA A 151 26.00 -5.37 4.62
C ALA A 151 26.87 -6.52 4.06
N LYS A 152 26.41 -7.77 4.14
CA LYS A 152 27.10 -8.95 3.59
C LYS A 152 26.75 -9.22 2.11
N MET A 153 25.82 -8.45 1.55
CA MET A 153 25.35 -8.58 0.17
C MET A 153 25.88 -7.39 -0.67
N PRO A 154 27.05 -7.52 -1.31
CA PRO A 154 27.78 -6.37 -1.87
C PRO A 154 27.06 -5.64 -3.00
N CYS A 155 26.04 -6.24 -3.59
CA CYS A 155 25.27 -5.66 -4.68
C CYS A 155 23.81 -5.36 -4.29
N ALA A 156 23.44 -5.53 -3.02
CA ALA A 156 22.11 -5.21 -2.54
C ALA A 156 22.02 -3.71 -2.24
N ASP A 157 21.62 -2.93 -3.24
CA ASP A 157 21.48 -1.47 -3.17
C ASP A 157 20.03 -0.99 -3.36
N LYS A 158 19.08 -1.93 -3.43
CA LYS A 158 17.65 -1.66 -3.60
C LYS A 158 16.83 -2.13 -2.40
N LEU A 159 15.91 -1.29 -1.95
CA LEU A 159 15.03 -1.58 -0.82
C LEU A 159 13.56 -1.37 -1.22
N GLU A 160 12.73 -2.38 -0.96
CA GLU A 160 11.29 -2.34 -1.22
C GLU A 160 10.51 -2.66 0.05
N PHE A 161 9.56 -1.79 0.38
CA PHE A 161 8.60 -1.96 1.48
C PHE A 161 7.23 -2.29 0.93
N THR A 162 6.61 -3.32 1.51
CA THR A 162 5.19 -3.64 1.33
C THR A 162 4.64 -4.13 2.65
N ASP A 163 3.34 -4.10 2.87
CA ASP A 163 2.69 -4.62 4.08
C ASP A 163 1.94 -5.94 3.86
N GLY A 164 2.13 -6.59 2.70
CA GLY A 164 1.46 -7.85 2.38
C GLY A 164 0.26 -7.72 1.45
N GLU A 165 -0.05 -6.53 0.92
CA GLU A 165 -0.93 -6.44 -0.26
C GLU A 165 -0.27 -7.15 -1.45
N ASP A 166 -0.59 -8.42 -1.66
CA ASP A 166 -0.26 -9.16 -2.87
C ASP A 166 -1.58 -9.41 -3.64
N PRO A 167 -1.69 -8.98 -4.91
CA PRO A 167 -2.91 -9.11 -5.71
C PRO A 167 -3.27 -10.57 -5.99
N TYR A 168 -2.32 -11.49 -5.86
CA TYR A 168 -2.53 -12.92 -6.01
C TYR A 168 -2.77 -13.64 -4.67
N HIS A 169 -2.64 -12.91 -3.55
CA HIS A 169 -2.90 -13.48 -2.25
C HIS A 169 -4.40 -13.67 -2.06
N LYS A 170 -4.77 -14.90 -1.71
CA LYS A 170 -6.16 -15.28 -1.46
C LYS A 170 -6.57 -14.81 -0.06
N LYS A 171 -6.60 -13.48 0.15
CA LYS A 171 -7.28 -12.90 1.31
C LYS A 171 -8.66 -13.54 1.37
N ASP A 172 -8.95 -14.24 2.45
CA ASP A 172 -10.23 -14.91 2.72
C ASP A 172 -10.45 -16.32 2.14
N ALA A 173 -9.47 -17.09 1.65
CA ALA A 173 -9.71 -18.45 1.12
C ALA A 173 -10.05 -19.54 2.18
N TYR A 174 -11.05 -19.30 3.02
CA TYR A 174 -11.56 -20.29 3.95
C TYR A 174 -12.15 -21.49 3.22
N LEU A 175 -11.87 -22.69 3.74
CA LEU A 175 -12.42 -23.95 3.21
C LEU A 175 -12.06 -24.24 1.74
N VAL A 176 -11.02 -23.60 1.18
CA VAL A 176 -10.56 -23.81 -0.21
C VAL A 176 -9.60 -24.99 -0.36
N ASP A 177 -9.04 -25.46 0.76
CA ASP A 177 -8.24 -26.68 0.83
C ASP A 177 -9.08 -27.82 1.41
N ARG A 178 -8.94 -29.03 0.85
CA ARG A 178 -9.67 -30.21 1.33
C ARG A 178 -9.35 -30.55 2.78
N ASP A 179 -8.13 -30.27 3.22
CA ASP A 179 -7.76 -30.27 4.63
C ASP A 179 -7.98 -28.87 5.22
N TYR A 180 -9.25 -28.54 5.40
CA TYR A 180 -9.66 -27.21 5.82
C TYR A 180 -9.10 -26.82 7.19
N ARG A 181 -8.70 -27.77 8.03
CA ARG A 181 -8.21 -27.47 9.40
C ARG A 181 -6.85 -26.80 9.36
N ILE A 182 -5.96 -27.28 8.49
CA ILE A 182 -4.64 -26.69 8.28
C ILE A 182 -4.80 -25.31 7.65
N SER A 183 -5.65 -25.17 6.63
CA SER A 183 -5.87 -23.89 5.96
C SER A 183 -6.57 -22.88 6.87
N LEU A 184 -7.53 -23.32 7.68
CA LEU A 184 -8.24 -22.48 8.65
C LEU A 184 -7.29 -21.90 9.70
N ARG A 185 -6.45 -22.75 10.30
CA ARG A 185 -5.46 -22.28 11.27
C ARG A 185 -4.44 -21.34 10.62
N ALA A 186 -3.96 -21.64 9.41
CA ALA A 186 -3.04 -20.76 8.69
C ALA A 186 -3.64 -19.36 8.45
N LEU A 187 -4.91 -19.29 8.03
CA LEU A 187 -5.63 -18.03 7.85
C LEU A 187 -5.84 -17.29 9.18
N MET A 188 -6.16 -18.01 10.25
CA MET A 188 -6.37 -17.42 11.58
C MET A 188 -5.10 -16.83 12.21
N LEU A 189 -3.93 -17.29 11.78
CA LEU A 189 -2.63 -16.85 12.28
C LEU A 189 -1.93 -15.86 11.34
N GLU A 190 -2.59 -15.48 10.25
CA GLU A 190 -2.02 -14.56 9.28
C GLU A 190 -1.96 -13.14 9.87
N PRO A 191 -0.82 -12.44 9.76
CA PRO A 191 -0.75 -11.03 10.11
C PRO A 191 -1.48 -10.17 9.06
N HIS A 192 -1.97 -9.00 9.46
CA HIS A 192 -2.79 -8.13 8.64
C HIS A 192 -1.97 -7.13 7.82
N THR A 193 -2.50 -6.71 6.68
CA THR A 193 -2.03 -5.48 6.02
C THR A 193 -2.45 -4.26 6.83
N TRP A 194 -1.86 -3.10 6.55
CA TRP A 194 -2.18 -1.86 7.27
C TRP A 194 -3.66 -1.47 7.08
N SER A 195 -4.19 -1.67 5.87
CA SER A 195 -5.57 -1.39 5.49
C SER A 195 -6.58 -2.35 6.10
N ASP A 196 -6.28 -3.66 6.15
CA ASP A 196 -7.20 -4.67 6.69
C ASP A 196 -7.58 -4.32 8.12
N ALA A 197 -6.57 -4.12 8.97
CA ALA A 197 -6.79 -3.76 10.37
C ALA A 197 -7.47 -2.40 10.54
N SER A 198 -7.15 -1.41 9.68
CA SER A 198 -7.76 -0.07 9.72
C SER A 198 -9.25 -0.05 9.40
N LEU A 199 -9.77 -1.05 8.70
CA LEU A 199 -11.19 -1.14 8.32
C LEU A 199 -12.05 -1.88 9.34
N LEU A 200 -11.43 -2.58 10.29
CA LEU A 200 -12.14 -3.41 11.27
C LEU A 200 -12.68 -2.61 12.45
N TYR A 201 -12.10 -1.45 12.74
CA TYR A 201 -12.37 -0.69 13.94
C TYR A 201 -12.68 0.76 13.61
N THR A 202 -13.66 1.34 14.29
CA THR A 202 -14.04 2.75 14.10
C THR A 202 -12.98 3.71 14.65
N ASN A 203 -12.28 3.34 15.72
CA ASN A 203 -11.22 4.13 16.37
C ASN A 203 -10.14 3.21 16.98
N PRO A 204 -9.33 2.52 16.16
CA PRO A 204 -8.27 1.67 16.70
C PRO A 204 -7.14 2.46 17.36
N ASP A 205 -6.75 2.01 18.54
CA ASP A 205 -5.55 2.43 19.28
C ASP A 205 -4.38 1.45 19.02
N PHE A 206 -4.02 1.28 17.75
CA PHE A 206 -2.83 0.53 17.36
C PHE A 206 -2.09 1.20 16.20
N GLU A 207 -0.78 0.98 16.16
CA GLU A 207 0.11 1.67 15.24
C GLU A 207 0.81 0.66 14.33
N PRO A 208 0.52 0.67 13.01
CA PRO A 208 1.31 -0.09 12.06
C PRO A 208 2.77 0.37 12.09
N PRO A 209 3.73 -0.49 11.71
CA PRO A 209 5.18 -0.23 11.82
C PRO A 209 5.69 0.75 10.74
N THR A 210 5.05 1.91 10.63
CA THR A 210 5.37 2.96 9.64
C THR A 210 6.71 3.62 9.90
N GLU A 211 7.19 3.61 11.15
CA GLU A 211 8.51 4.14 11.51
C GLU A 211 9.65 3.40 10.80
N PHE A 212 9.43 2.15 10.39
CA PHE A 212 10.44 1.39 9.64
C PHE A 212 10.71 1.96 8.24
N LEU A 213 9.79 2.76 7.68
CA LEU A 213 10.00 3.42 6.40
C LEU A 213 11.13 4.44 6.44
N HIS A 214 11.46 5.02 7.61
CA HIS A 214 12.59 5.92 7.79
C HIS A 214 13.72 5.33 8.65
N LYS A 215 13.41 4.49 9.66
CA LYS A 215 14.43 3.89 10.54
C LYS A 215 15.27 2.82 9.84
N LEU A 216 14.66 1.97 9.00
CA LEU A 216 15.41 0.89 8.36
C LEU A 216 16.46 1.41 7.36
N PRO A 217 16.16 2.37 6.46
CA PRO A 217 17.17 2.94 5.59
C PRO A 217 18.34 3.57 6.37
N VAL A 218 18.06 4.21 7.51
CA VAL A 218 19.09 4.77 8.40
C VAL A 218 20.01 3.69 8.94
N GLU A 219 19.46 2.57 9.43
CA GLU A 219 20.25 1.44 9.91
C GLU A 219 21.08 0.78 8.81
N ILE A 220 20.53 0.64 7.60
CA ILE A 220 21.27 0.14 6.42
C ILE A 220 22.43 1.06 6.06
N TYR A 221 22.21 2.38 6.10
CA TYR A 221 23.27 3.36 5.85
C TYR A 221 24.37 3.30 6.92
N ARG A 222 24.00 3.18 8.20
CA ARG A 222 24.96 2.98 9.31
C ARG A 222 25.80 1.71 9.15
N ALA A 223 25.26 0.70 8.50
CA ALA A 223 25.98 -0.52 8.14
C ALA A 223 26.89 -0.37 6.90
N GLY A 224 27.00 0.84 6.34
CA GLY A 224 27.89 1.17 5.22
C GLY A 224 27.31 0.93 3.83
N ILE A 225 25.99 0.70 3.72
CA ILE A 225 25.33 0.45 2.44
C ILE A 225 24.67 1.72 1.90
N ALA A 226 25.04 2.09 0.69
CA ALA A 226 24.43 3.19 -0.05
C ALA A 226 23.26 2.67 -0.91
N LEU A 227 22.04 3.08 -0.58
CA LEU A 227 20.85 2.74 -1.35
C LEU A 227 20.77 3.58 -2.63
N ARG A 228 20.45 2.94 -3.75
CA ARG A 228 20.20 3.58 -5.06
C ARG A 228 18.73 3.59 -5.42
N GLU A 229 17.95 2.67 -4.88
CA GLU A 229 16.52 2.56 -5.14
C GLU A 229 15.75 2.30 -3.83
N VAL A 230 14.72 3.10 -3.58
CA VAL A 230 13.77 2.92 -2.48
C VAL A 230 12.35 2.91 -3.04
N LYS A 231 11.61 1.85 -2.70
CA LYS A 231 10.23 1.66 -3.11
C LYS A 231 9.34 1.44 -1.90
N VAL A 232 8.25 2.20 -1.79
CA VAL A 232 7.24 2.09 -0.74
C VAL A 232 5.91 1.78 -1.41
N GLN A 233 5.34 0.63 -1.06
CA GLN A 233 4.07 0.10 -1.56
C GLN A 233 3.28 -0.56 -0.44
N CYS A 234 2.94 0.24 0.57
CA CYS A 234 2.14 -0.19 1.71
C CYS A 234 0.73 0.38 1.61
N SER A 235 -0.27 -0.39 2.04
CA SER A 235 -1.65 0.08 2.10
C SER A 235 -1.86 1.15 3.18
N ARG A 236 -3.05 1.76 3.24
CA ARG A 236 -3.35 2.85 4.17
C ARG A 236 -3.19 2.44 5.64
N PRO A 237 -2.30 3.08 6.42
CA PRO A 237 -2.27 2.90 7.87
C PRO A 237 -3.43 3.64 8.55
N TRP A 238 -3.81 3.18 9.73
CA TRP A 238 -4.81 3.88 10.54
C TRP A 238 -4.29 5.23 11.02
N THR A 239 -3.01 5.31 11.39
CA THR A 239 -2.35 6.54 11.85
C THR A 239 -1.03 6.73 11.12
N TYR A 240 -0.65 8.00 10.91
CA TYR A 240 0.61 8.39 10.29
C TYR A 240 1.63 8.89 11.31
N ALA A 241 1.28 8.94 12.61
CA ALA A 241 2.08 9.59 13.65
C ALA A 241 3.55 9.14 13.67
N GLN A 242 3.77 7.83 13.53
CA GLN A 242 5.10 7.18 13.54
C GLN A 242 5.93 7.44 12.26
N LEU A 243 5.42 8.17 11.26
CA LEU A 243 6.23 8.71 10.17
C LEU A 243 6.98 9.98 10.56
N SER A 244 6.56 10.64 11.63
CA SER A 244 7.19 11.88 12.10
C SER A 244 8.62 11.62 12.53
N MET A 245 9.54 12.45 12.05
CA MET A 245 10.96 12.37 12.39
C MET A 245 11.37 13.57 13.23
N SER A 246 12.19 13.34 14.27
CA SER A 246 12.91 14.42 14.94
C SER A 246 13.86 15.13 13.96
N PRO A 247 14.27 16.38 14.23
CA PRO A 247 15.21 17.10 13.37
C PRO A 247 16.53 16.35 13.13
N SER A 248 17.04 15.63 14.13
CA SER A 248 18.24 14.79 14.04
C SER A 248 18.04 13.54 13.18
N GLU A 249 16.88 12.89 13.30
CA GLU A 249 16.53 11.73 12.44
C GLU A 249 16.39 12.19 10.99
N ARG A 250 15.74 13.34 10.76
CA ARG A 250 15.60 13.93 9.43
C ARG A 250 16.95 14.24 8.80
N ALA A 251 17.87 14.86 9.53
CA ALA A 251 19.21 15.15 9.02
C ALA A 251 19.96 13.87 8.62
N SER A 252 19.95 12.86 9.49
CA SER A 252 20.54 11.54 9.21
C SER A 252 19.88 10.87 8.00
N PHE A 253 18.56 11.03 7.86
CA PHE A 253 17.79 10.50 6.75
C PHE A 253 18.05 11.24 5.43
N ILE A 254 18.43 12.51 5.44
CA ILE A 254 18.84 13.24 4.22
C ILE A 254 20.24 12.82 3.77
N GLU A 255 21.15 12.59 4.71
CA GLU A 255 22.53 12.16 4.41
C GLU A 255 22.58 10.81 3.67
N LEU A 256 21.67 9.88 3.96
CA LEU A 256 21.65 8.59 3.26
C LEU A 256 21.10 8.67 1.84
N LEU A 257 20.35 9.71 1.51
CA LEU A 257 19.68 9.87 0.21
C LEU A 257 20.63 10.40 -0.88
N GLN A 258 21.90 10.67 -0.55
CA GLN A 258 22.88 11.22 -1.49
C GLN A 258 23.11 10.33 -2.73
N ASN A 259 22.97 9.02 -2.57
CA ASN A 259 23.14 8.04 -3.65
C ASN A 259 21.82 7.58 -4.28
N LEU A 260 20.68 8.06 -3.78
CA LEU A 260 19.37 7.63 -4.23
C LEU A 260 19.11 8.17 -5.65
N GLN A 261 18.87 7.24 -6.59
CA GLN A 261 18.59 7.53 -7.99
C GLN A 261 17.14 7.26 -8.37
N THR A 262 16.48 6.32 -7.67
CA THR A 262 15.09 5.95 -7.93
C THR A 262 14.29 5.97 -6.64
N LEU A 263 13.20 6.73 -6.64
CA LEU A 263 12.22 6.77 -5.56
C LEU A 263 10.84 6.41 -6.11
N THR A 264 10.23 5.36 -5.57
CA THR A 264 8.83 5.03 -5.82
C THR A 264 8.07 5.12 -4.51
N PHE A 265 7.19 6.10 -4.39
CA PHE A 265 6.25 6.24 -3.30
C PHE A 265 4.84 5.98 -3.83
N ASP A 266 4.44 4.72 -3.84
CA ASP A 266 3.18 4.27 -4.42
C ASP A 266 2.22 3.82 -3.32
N THR A 267 1.34 4.74 -2.97
CA THR A 267 0.36 4.61 -1.90
C THR A 267 -1.07 4.65 -2.42
N ALA A 268 -1.27 4.48 -3.73
CA ALA A 268 -2.59 4.51 -4.35
C ALA A 268 -3.48 3.33 -3.95
N GLY A 269 -2.87 2.28 -3.37
CA GLY A 269 -3.52 1.02 -3.03
C GLY A 269 -3.83 0.18 -4.28
N LYS A 270 -3.86 -1.14 -4.13
CA LYS A 270 -4.18 -2.03 -5.27
C LYS A 270 -5.66 -2.06 -5.61
N LYS A 271 -6.52 -1.74 -4.63
CA LYS A 271 -7.98 -1.68 -4.77
C LYS A 271 -8.48 -0.27 -4.45
N ARG A 272 -9.58 0.14 -5.08
CA ARG A 272 -10.21 1.43 -4.78
C ARG A 272 -10.52 1.54 -3.28
N GLY A 273 -10.11 2.64 -2.64
CA GLY A 273 -10.31 2.89 -1.22
C GLY A 273 -9.28 2.27 -0.26
N THR A 274 -8.28 1.53 -0.77
CA THR A 274 -7.21 0.93 0.07
C THR A 274 -5.94 1.78 0.14
N GLY A 275 -5.78 2.76 -0.74
CA GLY A 275 -4.65 3.67 -0.72
C GLY A 275 -4.76 4.75 0.35
N TRP A 276 -3.67 5.49 0.53
CA TRP A 276 -3.53 6.46 1.60
C TRP A 276 -4.55 7.58 1.41
N TYR A 277 -5.28 7.84 2.49
CA TYR A 277 -6.35 8.82 2.53
C TYR A 277 -6.30 9.50 3.89
N PHE A 278 -6.47 10.82 3.88
CA PHE A 278 -6.16 11.68 5.04
C PHE A 278 -7.39 12.29 5.69
N THR A 279 -8.59 11.86 5.29
CA THR A 279 -9.83 12.38 5.89
C THR A 279 -9.96 11.96 7.36
N GLY A 280 -10.32 12.91 8.22
CA GLY A 280 -10.59 12.64 9.63
C GLY A 280 -9.36 12.67 10.54
N GLN A 281 -8.19 13.10 10.05
CA GLN A 281 -6.98 13.28 10.87
C GLN A 281 -6.36 14.66 10.59
N GLU A 282 -6.40 15.54 11.59
CA GLU A 282 -6.08 16.97 11.42
C GLU A 282 -4.62 17.25 10.97
N ASP A 283 -3.68 16.34 11.22
CA ASP A 283 -2.25 16.52 10.87
C ASP A 283 -1.70 15.50 9.87
N ALA A 284 -2.50 14.51 9.44
CA ALA A 284 -2.00 13.38 8.66
C ALA A 284 -1.33 13.79 7.34
N LYS A 285 -1.89 14.80 6.66
CA LYS A 285 -1.32 15.33 5.42
C LYS A 285 0.05 15.96 5.65
N ASP A 286 0.17 16.77 6.69
CA ASP A 286 1.39 17.52 6.98
C ASP A 286 2.52 16.57 7.39
N ILE A 287 2.21 15.52 8.16
CA ILE A 287 3.18 14.46 8.51
C ILE A 287 3.67 13.72 7.25
N VAL A 288 2.76 13.31 6.38
CA VAL A 288 3.14 12.59 5.15
C VAL A 288 3.89 13.48 4.17
N PHE A 289 3.51 14.75 4.07
CA PHE A 289 4.20 15.73 3.24
C PHE A 289 5.59 16.06 3.78
N ASP A 290 5.77 16.14 5.10
CA ASP A 290 7.08 16.30 5.72
C ASP A 290 7.99 15.11 5.42
N PHE A 291 7.48 13.89 5.61
CA PHE A 291 8.20 12.66 5.28
C PHE A 291 8.58 12.60 3.79
N LEU A 292 7.63 12.83 2.89
CA LEU A 292 7.86 12.83 1.45
C LEU A 292 8.83 13.94 1.03
N SER A 293 8.71 15.15 1.61
CA SER A 293 9.63 16.26 1.32
C SER A 293 11.07 15.93 1.71
N THR A 294 11.26 15.10 2.75
CA THR A 294 12.57 14.63 3.18
C THR A 294 13.15 13.63 2.19
N LEU A 295 12.36 12.64 1.76
CA LEU A 295 12.76 11.66 0.73
C LEU A 295 13.19 12.32 -0.59
N LEU A 296 12.53 13.42 -0.95
CA LEU A 296 12.81 14.14 -2.19
C LEU A 296 14.10 14.95 -2.15
N GLN A 297 14.71 15.19 -0.98
CA GLN A 297 16.01 15.90 -0.88
C GLN A 297 17.19 15.14 -1.51
N ALA A 298 16.96 13.97 -2.12
CA ALA A 298 17.94 13.24 -2.91
C ALA A 298 18.44 14.09 -4.10
N PRO A 299 19.72 14.52 -4.13
CA PRO A 299 20.22 15.43 -5.15
C PRO A 299 20.39 14.77 -6.53
N ASN A 300 20.62 13.45 -6.54
CA ASN A 300 20.90 12.65 -7.74
C ASN A 300 19.68 11.85 -8.22
N LEU A 301 18.47 12.26 -7.82
CA LEU A 301 17.25 11.55 -8.18
C LEU A 301 17.00 11.64 -9.70
N GLU A 302 16.97 10.48 -10.35
CA GLU A 302 16.75 10.33 -11.80
C GLU A 302 15.32 9.87 -12.11
N HIS A 303 14.74 9.00 -11.27
CA HIS A 303 13.39 8.46 -11.47
C HIS A 303 12.55 8.68 -10.21
N LEU A 304 11.44 9.38 -10.37
CA LEU A 304 10.49 9.66 -9.29
C LEU A 304 9.10 9.18 -9.67
N THR A 305 8.53 8.30 -8.86
CA THR A 305 7.11 7.93 -8.93
C THR A 305 6.45 8.30 -7.62
N ILE A 306 5.39 9.10 -7.67
CA ILE A 306 4.51 9.38 -6.53
C ILE A 306 3.09 9.01 -6.95
N ALA A 307 2.46 8.09 -6.23
CA ALA A 307 1.09 7.69 -6.49
C ALA A 307 0.26 7.76 -5.21
N PHE A 308 -0.86 8.46 -5.30
CA PHE A 308 -1.93 8.49 -4.31
C PHE A 308 -3.22 7.97 -4.93
N SER A 309 -4.20 7.60 -4.09
CA SER A 309 -5.54 7.34 -4.58
C SER A 309 -6.14 8.64 -5.12
N GLU A 310 -7.04 8.53 -6.11
CA GLU A 310 -7.82 9.66 -6.62
C GLU A 310 -8.39 10.49 -5.46
N PHE A 311 -8.28 11.82 -5.56
CA PHE A 311 -8.81 12.80 -4.61
C PHE A 311 -8.24 12.74 -3.18
N ALA A 312 -7.26 11.86 -2.89
CA ALA A 312 -6.69 11.71 -1.55
C ALA A 312 -6.13 13.02 -0.97
N LEU A 313 -5.54 13.84 -1.84
CA LEU A 313 -4.88 15.09 -1.44
C LEU A 313 -5.87 16.25 -1.21
N GLY A 314 -7.11 16.15 -1.69
CA GLY A 314 -8.11 17.21 -1.60
C GLY A 314 -7.59 18.53 -2.18
N SER A 315 -7.60 19.61 -1.40
CA SER A 315 -7.22 20.96 -1.86
C SER A 315 -5.72 21.31 -1.76
N GLN A 316 -4.87 20.37 -1.31
CA GLN A 316 -3.43 20.62 -1.18
C GLN A 316 -2.70 20.19 -2.45
N SER A 317 -1.86 21.06 -3.02
CA SER A 317 -1.05 20.73 -4.20
C SER A 317 0.19 19.92 -3.82
N LEU A 318 0.46 18.84 -4.57
CA LEU A 318 1.67 18.03 -4.43
C LEU A 318 2.94 18.81 -4.82
N ILE A 319 2.82 19.82 -5.69
CA ILE A 319 3.98 20.58 -6.16
C ILE A 319 4.67 21.36 -5.02
N LYS A 320 3.93 21.73 -3.97
CA LYS A 320 4.51 22.34 -2.76
C LYS A 320 5.55 21.46 -2.08
N VAL A 321 5.43 20.14 -2.23
CA VAL A 321 6.36 19.15 -1.68
C VAL A 321 7.55 18.98 -2.63
N LEU A 322 7.30 18.91 -3.94
CA LEU A 322 8.33 18.75 -4.98
C LEU A 322 9.29 19.94 -5.09
N THR A 323 8.77 21.16 -5.01
CA THR A 323 9.57 22.40 -5.19
C THR A 323 10.68 22.58 -4.16
N ARG A 324 10.60 21.92 -2.99
CA ARG A 324 11.62 21.97 -1.94
C ARG A 324 12.91 21.21 -2.28
N ALA A 325 12.88 20.31 -3.26
CA ALA A 325 13.97 19.36 -3.51
C ALA A 325 14.90 19.73 -4.68
N GLN A 326 14.47 20.61 -5.60
CA GLN A 326 15.22 21.00 -6.80
C GLN A 326 15.87 19.79 -7.53
N ASN A 327 15.11 18.73 -7.82
CA ASN A 327 15.60 17.49 -8.45
C ASN A 327 16.08 17.71 -9.90
N LYS A 328 17.25 18.32 -10.06
CA LYS A 328 17.82 18.76 -11.34
C LYS A 328 18.18 17.62 -12.28
N CYS A 329 18.41 16.42 -11.76
CA CYS A 329 18.84 15.23 -12.51
C CYS A 329 17.68 14.35 -12.98
N LEU A 330 16.44 14.79 -12.79
CA LEU A 330 15.25 14.00 -13.08
C LEU A 330 15.16 13.68 -14.59
N ARG A 331 15.03 12.39 -14.89
CA ARG A 331 14.79 11.85 -16.23
C ARG A 331 13.38 11.30 -16.39
N GLN A 332 12.77 10.87 -15.29
CA GLN A 332 11.39 10.38 -15.29
C GLN A 332 10.64 10.86 -14.06
N LEU A 333 9.47 11.44 -14.28
CA LEU A 333 8.50 11.84 -13.26
C LEU A 333 7.17 11.16 -13.54
N ARG A 334 6.68 10.34 -12.63
CA ARG A 334 5.32 9.78 -12.69
C ARG A 334 4.53 10.23 -11.48
N LEU A 335 3.42 10.92 -11.74
CA LEU A 335 2.49 11.39 -10.73
C LEU A 335 1.12 10.75 -10.97
N LYS A 336 0.64 9.97 -10.00
CA LYS A 336 -0.70 9.38 -10.03
C LYS A 336 -1.57 9.93 -8.90
N GLY A 337 -2.81 10.34 -9.22
CA GLY A 337 -3.74 10.90 -8.24
C GLY A 337 -3.24 12.22 -7.64
N ALA A 338 -2.37 12.94 -8.35
CA ALA A 338 -1.77 14.18 -7.88
C ALA A 338 -2.72 15.35 -8.08
N THR A 339 -2.76 16.25 -7.11
CA THR A 339 -3.48 17.53 -7.17
C THR A 339 -2.48 18.64 -7.47
N LEU A 340 -2.80 19.47 -8.45
CA LEU A 340 -1.92 20.50 -9.01
C LEU A 340 -2.67 21.84 -9.07
N ARG A 341 -1.96 22.97 -8.92
CA ARG A 341 -2.50 24.28 -9.34
C ARG A 341 -1.90 24.68 -10.67
N LYS A 342 -2.59 25.56 -11.38
CA LYS A 342 -2.18 26.07 -12.69
C LYS A 342 -0.73 26.60 -12.65
N GLY A 343 0.09 26.14 -13.59
CA GLY A 343 1.47 26.56 -13.81
C GLY A 343 2.50 26.08 -12.78
N GLU A 344 2.08 25.47 -11.66
CA GLU A 344 3.01 25.00 -10.63
C GLU A 344 3.92 23.88 -11.16
N LEU A 345 3.36 22.93 -11.92
CA LEU A 345 4.13 21.82 -12.49
C LEU A 345 5.16 22.34 -13.50
N GLY A 346 4.77 23.27 -14.37
CA GLY A 346 5.68 23.89 -15.33
C GLY A 346 6.85 24.62 -14.65
N GLN A 347 6.56 25.37 -13.57
CA GLN A 347 7.61 26.03 -12.76
C GLN A 347 8.58 25.03 -12.13
N TYR A 348 8.07 23.91 -11.61
CA TYR A 348 8.91 22.85 -11.07
C TYR A 348 9.82 22.24 -12.15
N LEU A 349 9.25 21.87 -13.30
CA LEU A 349 9.97 21.21 -14.39
C LEU A 349 10.98 22.12 -15.09
N ALA A 350 10.80 23.45 -15.08
CA ALA A 350 11.75 24.40 -15.65
C ALA A 350 13.16 24.33 -15.02
N HIS A 351 13.30 23.74 -13.83
CA HIS A 351 14.59 23.56 -13.14
C HIS A 351 15.29 22.24 -13.49
N VAL A 352 14.60 21.31 -14.16
CA VAL A 352 15.14 20.01 -14.54
C VAL A 352 16.14 20.19 -15.70
N LYS A 353 17.28 19.53 -15.60
CA LYS A 353 18.33 19.60 -16.62
C LYS A 353 18.26 18.40 -17.54
N GLY A 354 18.20 18.64 -18.84
CA GLY A 354 18.20 17.59 -19.86
C GLY A 354 16.80 17.08 -20.19
N SER A 355 16.72 15.88 -20.75
CA SER A 355 15.45 15.30 -21.14
C SER A 355 14.74 14.65 -19.96
N CYS A 356 13.46 14.99 -19.75
CA CYS A 356 12.62 14.39 -18.73
C CYS A 356 11.31 13.89 -19.33
N GLU A 357 10.97 12.63 -19.07
CA GLU A 357 9.66 12.06 -19.33
C GLU A 357 8.75 12.31 -18.13
N VAL A 358 7.54 12.79 -18.36
CA VAL A 358 6.54 13.09 -17.33
C VAL A 358 5.25 12.36 -17.67
N VAL A 359 4.74 11.58 -16.72
CA VAL A 359 3.45 10.90 -16.82
C VAL A 359 2.55 11.38 -15.71
N LEU A 360 1.41 11.95 -16.07
CA LEU A 360 0.35 12.37 -15.17
C LEU A 360 -0.83 11.41 -15.34
N GLU A 361 -1.18 10.67 -14.30
CA GLU A 361 -2.29 9.71 -14.30
C GLU A 361 -3.31 10.14 -13.26
N SER A 362 -4.58 10.33 -13.66
CA SER A 362 -5.63 10.76 -12.74
C SER A 362 -5.26 12.06 -11.98
N ALA A 363 -4.59 13.00 -12.66
CA ALA A 363 -4.16 14.26 -12.07
C ALA A 363 -5.32 15.26 -12.02
N GLU A 364 -5.51 15.93 -10.87
CA GLU A 364 -6.56 16.93 -10.66
C GLU A 364 -6.00 18.35 -10.64
N LEU A 365 -6.53 19.19 -11.52
CA LEU A 365 -6.26 20.63 -11.52
C LEU A 365 -7.22 21.35 -10.56
N LEU A 366 -6.69 21.97 -9.51
CA LEU A 366 -7.46 22.63 -8.45
C LEU A 366 -8.03 24.00 -8.87
N ASP A 367 -7.36 24.67 -9.81
CA ASP A 367 -7.74 25.98 -10.34
C ASP A 367 -7.30 26.12 -11.81
N GLY A 368 -8.00 26.98 -12.56
CA GLY A 368 -7.74 27.14 -14.00
C GLY A 368 -8.43 26.08 -14.86
N LYS A 369 -7.94 25.92 -16.10
CA LYS A 369 -8.43 24.96 -17.10
C LYS A 369 -7.26 24.18 -17.68
N TRP A 370 -7.45 22.90 -17.95
CA TRP A 370 -6.47 22.05 -18.64
C TRP A 370 -6.08 22.56 -20.02
N ALA A 371 -6.96 23.31 -20.69
CA ALA A 371 -6.61 23.98 -21.95
C ALA A 371 -5.38 24.88 -21.80
N ASP A 372 -5.34 25.69 -20.74
CA ASP A 372 -4.22 26.60 -20.50
C ASP A 372 -3.01 25.85 -19.96
N GLU A 373 -3.21 24.90 -19.04
CA GLU A 373 -2.13 24.10 -18.47
C GLU A 373 -1.42 23.29 -19.57
N ALA A 374 -2.16 22.68 -20.50
CA ALA A 374 -1.58 21.94 -21.61
C ALA A 374 -0.76 22.85 -22.55
N ASP A 375 -1.18 24.10 -22.76
CA ASP A 375 -0.42 25.06 -23.55
C ASP A 375 0.90 25.44 -22.85
N GLU A 376 0.87 25.65 -21.53
CA GLU A 376 2.05 25.94 -20.72
C GLU A 376 3.03 24.76 -20.71
N LEU A 377 2.52 23.55 -20.46
CA LEU A 377 3.29 22.32 -20.41
C LEU A 377 3.93 21.98 -21.76
N ARG A 378 3.22 22.19 -22.87
CA ARG A 378 3.76 22.03 -24.23
C ARG A 378 4.92 22.99 -24.51
N GLY A 379 4.92 24.16 -23.89
CA GLY A 379 5.98 25.16 -24.06
C GLY A 379 7.32 24.77 -23.42
N LEU A 380 7.38 23.70 -22.62
CA LEU A 380 8.58 23.30 -21.91
C LEU A 380 9.58 22.58 -22.84
N SER A 381 10.77 23.15 -22.99
CA SER A 381 11.85 22.53 -23.76
C SER A 381 12.47 21.35 -23.00
N GLY A 382 12.65 20.21 -23.67
CA GLY A 382 13.31 19.03 -23.11
C GLY A 382 12.41 18.13 -22.25
N VAL A 383 11.13 18.47 -22.09
CA VAL A 383 10.18 17.63 -21.35
C VAL A 383 9.23 16.96 -22.32
N SER A 384 9.01 15.65 -22.16
CA SER A 384 7.95 14.91 -22.84
C SER A 384 6.86 14.58 -21.84
N ILE A 385 5.61 14.97 -22.13
CA ILE A 385 4.51 14.88 -21.16
C ILE A 385 3.42 13.97 -21.73
N THR A 386 2.96 13.04 -20.91
CA THR A 386 1.81 12.18 -21.14
C THR A 386 0.80 12.41 -20.03
N VAL A 387 -0.46 12.61 -20.40
CA VAL A 387 -1.60 12.78 -19.49
C VAL A 387 -2.60 11.66 -19.73
N ILE A 388 -3.04 11.04 -18.65
CA ILE A 388 -4.00 9.93 -18.61
C ILE A 388 -5.10 10.32 -17.62
N ASP A 389 -6.37 10.24 -18.05
CA ASP A 389 -7.54 10.47 -17.18
C ASP A 389 -7.50 11.80 -16.36
N PRO A 390 -7.40 12.99 -16.97
CA PRO A 390 -7.30 14.26 -16.25
C PRO A 390 -8.61 14.66 -15.52
N PHE A 391 -8.48 15.29 -14.35
CA PHE A 391 -9.57 15.84 -13.54
C PHE A 391 -9.42 17.34 -13.29
N GLY A 392 -10.50 18.02 -12.93
CA GLY A 392 -10.52 19.48 -12.74
C GLY A 392 -11.95 20.03 -12.60
N ALA A 393 -12.07 21.33 -12.35
CA ALA A 393 -13.36 21.99 -12.16
C ALA A 393 -14.27 21.87 -13.39
N GLU A 394 -13.68 21.92 -14.59
CA GLU A 394 -14.37 21.77 -15.88
C GLU A 394 -14.99 20.38 -16.09
N PHE A 395 -14.58 19.37 -15.32
CA PHE A 395 -15.12 18.02 -15.40
C PHE A 395 -16.24 17.74 -14.39
N ARG A 396 -16.48 18.66 -13.44
CA ARG A 396 -17.48 18.48 -12.36
C ARG A 396 -18.92 18.78 -12.81
N GLY A 397 -19.11 19.43 -13.96
CA GLY A 397 -20.40 19.50 -14.62
C GLY A 397 -20.76 18.13 -15.17
N GLY A 398 -21.93 17.59 -14.83
CA GLY A 398 -22.37 16.21 -15.14
C GLY A 398 -22.40 15.80 -16.62
N GLN A 399 -21.93 16.65 -17.55
CA GLN A 399 -21.72 16.32 -18.96
C GLN A 399 -20.33 15.74 -19.26
N PHE A 400 -19.34 15.82 -18.35
CA PHE A 400 -17.96 15.45 -18.66
C PHE A 400 -17.53 14.05 -18.22
N ARG A 401 -18.28 13.39 -17.32
CA ARG A 401 -17.95 12.03 -16.87
C ARG A 401 -18.06 10.98 -17.99
N ASP A 402 -18.76 11.33 -19.07
CA ASP A 402 -18.95 10.48 -20.26
C ASP A 402 -18.14 10.95 -21.50
N MET A 403 -17.35 12.03 -21.41
CA MET A 403 -16.75 12.66 -22.61
C MET A 403 -15.24 12.50 -22.74
N TRP A 404 -14.44 12.42 -21.67
CA TRP A 404 -12.99 12.21 -21.82
C TRP A 404 -12.69 10.73 -22.09
N ASN A 405 -12.51 10.38 -23.36
CA ASN A 405 -12.30 9.02 -23.82
C ASN A 405 -10.86 8.81 -24.33
N ALA A 406 -10.53 7.57 -24.69
CA ALA A 406 -9.19 7.20 -25.17
C ALA A 406 -8.74 7.99 -26.42
N GLU A 407 -9.66 8.38 -27.31
CA GLU A 407 -9.33 9.16 -28.51
C GLU A 407 -8.94 10.59 -28.13
N GLU A 408 -9.65 11.20 -27.18
CA GLU A 408 -9.35 12.54 -26.69
C GLU A 408 -8.04 12.60 -25.91
N GLU A 409 -7.77 11.56 -25.12
CA GLU A 409 -6.48 11.37 -24.46
C GLU A 409 -5.34 11.23 -25.48
N GLU A 410 -5.54 10.43 -26.54
CA GLU A 410 -4.57 10.31 -27.62
C GLU A 410 -4.33 11.65 -28.33
N MET A 411 -5.38 12.42 -28.61
CA MET A 411 -5.27 13.76 -29.20
C MET A 411 -4.51 14.73 -28.28
N LEU A 412 -4.75 14.69 -26.97
CA LEU A 412 -4.04 15.51 -26.00
C LEU A 412 -2.56 15.16 -25.96
N ASN A 413 -2.23 13.87 -25.92
CA ASN A 413 -0.85 13.42 -25.87
C ASN A 413 -0.11 13.76 -27.17
N LYS A 414 -0.78 13.65 -28.34
CA LYS A 414 -0.23 14.16 -29.62
C LYS A 414 0.03 15.66 -29.58
N TYR A 415 -0.86 16.44 -28.98
CA TYR A 415 -0.69 17.90 -28.81
C TYR A 415 0.51 18.23 -27.92
N LEU A 416 0.60 17.62 -26.74
CA LEU A 416 1.69 17.82 -25.76
C LEU A 416 3.05 17.39 -26.32
N GLN A 417 3.08 16.32 -27.12
CA GLN A 417 4.30 15.84 -27.80
C GLN A 417 4.64 16.65 -29.07
N GLY A 418 3.82 17.62 -29.45
CA GLY A 418 4.05 18.49 -30.61
C GLY A 418 3.74 17.85 -31.97
N THR A 419 3.16 16.65 -32.01
CA THR A 419 2.73 15.99 -33.26
C THR A 419 1.40 16.52 -33.80
N SER A 420 0.61 17.19 -32.94
CA SER A 420 -0.59 17.95 -33.32
C SER A 420 -0.42 19.43 -32.95
N SER A 421 -0.97 20.34 -33.76
CA SER A 421 -1.08 21.77 -33.43
C SER A 421 -2.36 22.12 -32.66
N VAL A 422 -3.31 21.19 -32.58
CA VAL A 422 -4.67 21.43 -32.06
C VAL A 422 -4.78 20.96 -30.62
N ASN A 423 -5.11 21.89 -29.72
CA ASN A 423 -5.42 21.58 -28.32
C ASN A 423 -6.86 21.05 -28.21
N PRO A 424 -7.10 19.78 -27.86
CA PRO A 424 -8.44 19.20 -27.82
C PRO A 424 -9.35 19.88 -26.77
N PHE A 425 -8.80 20.47 -25.71
CA PHE A 425 -9.57 21.20 -24.71
C PHE A 425 -10.13 22.53 -25.22
N ARG A 426 -9.48 23.18 -26.19
CA ARG A 426 -9.94 24.47 -26.75
C ARG A 426 -11.05 24.31 -27.79
N ASN A 427 -11.12 23.16 -28.45
CA ASN A 427 -12.15 22.87 -29.44
C ASN A 427 -13.50 22.48 -28.83
N LYS A 428 -13.53 22.19 -27.53
CA LYS A 428 -14.79 22.05 -26.80
C LYS A 428 -15.24 23.45 -26.39
N ASN A 429 -16.41 23.87 -26.84
CA ASN A 429 -17.13 24.98 -26.22
C ASN A 429 -17.56 24.56 -24.81
N ILE A 430 -16.62 24.60 -23.87
CA ILE A 430 -16.84 24.35 -22.43
C ILE A 430 -17.38 25.66 -21.85
N SER A 431 -18.70 25.83 -21.93
CA SER A 431 -19.45 26.91 -21.27
C SER A 431 -19.70 26.59 -19.82
#